data_AF-A0A958X3Z6-F1
#
_entry.id   AF-A0A958X3Z6-F1
#
_cell.length_a   1.000
_cell.length_b   1.000
_cell.length_c   1.000
_cell.angle_alpha   90.00
_cell.angle_beta   90.00
_cell.angle_gamma   90.00
#
_symmetry.space_group_name_H-M   'P 1'
#
loop_
_entity.id
_entity.type
_entity.pdbx_description
1 polymer ?
#
loop_
_entity_poly.entity_id
_entity_poly.type
_entity_poly.pdbx_seq_one_letter_code
_entity_poly.pdbx_strand_id
1 'polypeptide(L)' 'MKNNEEVTENRGRDWMLFIISTIGMLALLWFKPEWVWVAWPFQFTALAGALGRL' A
#
# COMPACT_ATOMS: atom_id res chain seq x y z
N MET A 1 27.96 11.44 11.43
CA MET A 1 26.50 11.37 11.66
C MET A 1 26.09 9.94 11.32
N LYS A 2 25.89 9.10 12.33
CA LYS A 2 25.48 7.70 12.12
C LYS A 2 23.98 7.78 11.85
N ASN A 3 23.57 7.74 10.58
CA ASN A 3 22.17 7.58 10.22
C ASN A 3 21.81 6.14 10.62
N ASN A 4 21.50 5.95 11.90
CA ASN A 4 20.77 4.78 12.34
C ASN A 4 19.40 4.94 11.69
N GLU A 5 19.25 4.34 10.53
CA GLU A 5 17.96 3.99 9.94
C GLU A 5 17.34 3.00 10.92
N GLU A 6 16.85 3.52 12.04
CA GLU A 6 15.79 2.87 12.76
C GLU A 6 14.68 2.79 11.73
N VAL A 7 14.55 1.63 11.11
CA VAL A 7 13.32 1.15 10.53
C VAL A 7 12.36 1.05 11.73
N THR A 8 11.98 2.20 12.29
CA THR A 8 10.85 2.31 13.16
C THR A 8 9.72 1.90 12.26
N GLU A 9 9.23 0.69 12.46
CA GLU A 9 8.02 0.14 11.85
C GLU A 9 6.92 1.17 12.06
N ASN A 10 6.83 2.13 11.14
CA ASN A 10 5.95 3.27 11.30
C ASN A 10 4.60 2.84 10.77
N ARG A 11 3.95 1.96 11.53
CA ARG A 11 2.69 1.32 11.18
C ARG A 11 1.64 2.33 10.70
N GLY A 12 1.66 3.55 11.25
CA GLY A 12 0.82 4.66 10.80
C GLY A 12 1.11 5.12 9.36
N ARG A 13 2.39 5.19 8.96
CA ARG A 13 2.80 5.49 7.59
C ARG A 13 2.39 4.39 6.62
N ASP A 14 2.58 3.12 6.98
CA ASP A 14 2.22 2.00 6.10
C ASP A 14 0.70 1.89 5.91
N TRP A 15 -0.09 2.13 6.96
CA TRP A 15 -1.54 2.27 6.84
C TRP A 15 -1.96 3.47 5.98
N MET A 16 -1.28 4.61 6.11
CA MET A 16 -1.56 5.78 5.27
C MET A 16 -1.28 5.48 3.79
N LEU A 17 -0.17 4.81 3.49
CA LEU A 17 0.16 4.37 2.13
C LEU A 17 -0.86 3.36 1.60
N PHE A 18 -1.32 2.43 2.43
CA PHE A 18 -2.38 1.49 2.06
C PHE A 18 -3.71 2.19 1.74
N ILE A 19 -4.12 3.18 2.54
CA ILE A 19 -5.35 3.95 2.28
C ILE A 19 -5.24 4.72 0.96
N ILE A 20 -4.11 5.38 0.71
CA ILE A 20 -3.87 6.10 -0.56
C ILE A 20 -3.90 5.12 -1.74
N SER A 21 -3.24 3.97 -1.62
CA SER A 21 -3.28 2.89 -2.62
C SER A 21 -4.70 2.40 -2.87
N THR A 22 -5.50 2.23 -1.81
CA THR A 22 -6.91 1.80 -1.91
C THR A 22 -7.74 2.79 -2.71
N ILE A 23 -7.60 4.08 -2.44
CA ILE A 23 -8.31 5.13 -3.18
C ILE A 23 -7.88 5.12 -4.65
N GLY A 24 -6.58 4.99 -4.92
CA GLY A 24 -6.05 4.86 -6.28
C GLY A 24 -6.61 3.65 -7.02
N MET A 25 -6.69 2.50 -6.35
CA MET A 25 -7.30 1.27 -6.89
C MET A 25 -8.78 1.49 -7.24
N LEU A 26 -9.56 2.06 -6.32
CA LEU A 26 -10.98 2.32 -6.56
C LEU A 26 -11.20 3.27 -7.74
N ALA A 27 -10.41 4.34 -7.83
CA ALA A 27 -10.45 5.25 -8.97
C ALA A 27 -10.09 4.54 -10.28
N LEU A 28 -9.02 3.73 -10.30
CA LEU A 28 -8.62 2.97 -11.47
C LEU A 28 -9.72 2.01 -11.93
N LEU A 29 -10.32 1.25 -11.00
CA LEU A 29 -11.36 0.27 -11.31
C LEU A 29 -12.69 0.92 -11.70
N TRP A 30 -12.93 2.17 -11.29
CA TRP A 30 -14.08 2.95 -11.76
C TRP A 30 -13.98 3.25 -13.27
N PHE A 31 -12.79 3.58 -13.77
CA PHE A 31 -12.58 3.83 -15.21
C PHE A 31 -12.34 2.55 -16.01
N LYS A 32 -11.65 1.58 -15.41
CA LYS A 32 -11.21 0.33 -16.07
C LYS A 32 -11.42 -0.86 -15.13
N PRO A 33 -12.66 -1.36 -15.00
CA PRO A 33 -12.98 -2.47 -14.11
C PRO A 33 -12.25 -3.77 -14.49
N GLU A 34 -11.95 -3.95 -15.77
CA GLU A 34 -11.18 -5.10 -16.27
C GLU A 34 -9.75 -5.15 -15.73
N TRP A 35 -9.20 -4.07 -15.15
CA TRP A 35 -7.84 -4.01 -14.59
C TRP A 35 -7.74 -4.56 -13.16
N VAL A 36 -8.79 -5.20 -12.65
CA VAL A 36 -8.83 -5.77 -11.30
C VAL A 36 -7.65 -6.71 -11.04
N TRP A 37 -7.26 -7.52 -12.02
CA TRP A 37 -6.15 -8.45 -11.93
C TRP A 37 -4.78 -7.77 -11.89
N VAL A 38 -4.67 -6.54 -12.39
CA VAL A 38 -3.45 -5.72 -12.26
C VAL A 38 -3.43 -5.06 -10.89
N ALA A 39 -4.55 -4.48 -10.46
CA ALA A 39 -4.60 -3.65 -9.26
C ALA A 39 -4.56 -4.47 -7.95
N TRP A 40 -5.19 -5.64 -7.93
CA TRP A 40 -5.26 -6.50 -6.73
C TRP A 40 -3.90 -6.96 -6.20
N PRO A 41 -2.95 -7.47 -7.02
CA PRO A 41 -1.61 -7.80 -6.54
C PRO A 41 -0.94 -6.67 -5.76
N PHE A 42 -0.94 -5.45 -6.31
CA PHE A 42 -0.34 -4.28 -5.63
C PHE A 42 -1.08 -3.92 -4.35
N GLN A 43 -2.41 -4.00 -4.37
CA GLN A 43 -3.22 -3.72 -3.20
C GLN A 43 -2.96 -4.71 -2.07
N PHE A 44 -2.78 -5.99 -2.37
CA PHE A 44 -2.41 -7.00 -1.37
C PHE A 44 -0.98 -6.81 -0.86
N THR A 45 -0.04 -6.37 -1.69
CA THR A 45 1.30 -5.98 -1.24
C THR A 45 1.23 -4.78 -0.28
N ALA A 46 0.50 -3.73 -0.64
CA ALA A 46 0.32 -2.57 0.25
C ALA A 46 -0.36 -2.96 1.58
N LEU A 47 -1.34 -3.87 1.53
CA LEU A 47 -1.98 -4.42 2.72
C LEU A 47 -1.01 -5.23 3.59
N ALA A 48 -0.19 -6.07 2.98
CA ALA A 48 0.83 -6.84 3.70
C ALA A 48 1.83 -5.91 4.42
N GLY A 49 2.21 -4.80 3.78
CA GLY A 49 3.03 -3.75 4.40
C GLY A 49 2.33 -3.08 5.57
N ALA A 50 1.08 -2.67 5.42
CA ALA A 50 0.29 -2.08 6.51
C ALA A 50 0.07 -3.04 7.69
N LEU A 51 0.02 -4.35 7.43
CA LEU A 51 -0.09 -5.37 8.47
C LEU A 51 1.24 -5.65 9.19
N GLY A 52 2.36 -5.06 8.75
CA GLY A 52 3.70 -5.34 9.29
C GLY A 52 4.22 -6.73 8.88
N ARG A 53 3.83 -7.20 7.69
CA ARG A 53 4.18 -8.53 7.16
C ARG A 53 5.06 -8.48 5.90
N LEU A 54 5.59 -7.30 5.55
CA LEU A 54 6.64 -7.10 4.54
C LEU A 54 7.94 -6.70 5.23
#